data_AF-A0A183HW77-F1
#
_entry.id   AF-A0A183HW77-F1
#
_cell.length_a   1.000
_cell.length_b   1.000
_cell.length_c   1.000
_cell.angle_alpha   90.00
_cell.angle_beta   90.00
_cell.angle_gamma   90.00
#
_symmetry.space_group_name_H-M   'P 1'
#
loop_
_entity.id
_entity.type
_entity.pdbx_description
1 polymer ?
#
loop_
_entity_poly.entity_id
_entity_poly.type
_entity_poly.pdbx_seq_one_letter_code
_entity_poly.pdbx_strand_id
1 'polypeptide(L)'
;MEEVNLDENEEGPIAHHTRDATDRMIENPTKDDEQEHIARRTRDATKPMTEKLTKDDEQEGPIARRTRGALKRLNPPNLINCIWKAILLIAIVFILPVEAKIGEDCNWIAGVPFKVPRAWNCDEILEQHPKLSRVAVHTRTHVRIPAIRCSNITRTVCTKAFLRLSLSVVSDQTTTTPTSSYFCKELNDQRKLNGSILKQVSHNKWSTNHEVQYSYGWFGVRCQSTTNIEFTNGELFLYDGKGLVSDLDRTEHCATQSGVCITNNSIVLWDAKEASSKCLYREIGT
;
A
#
# COMPACT_ATOMS: atom_id res chain seq x y z
N MET A 1 -50.64 39.43 -18.31
CA MET A 1 -51.13 40.77 -18.67
C MET A 1 -50.11 41.72 -18.05
N GLU A 2 -49.08 42.26 -18.71
CA GLU A 2 -48.60 42.42 -20.10
C GLU A 2 -47.18 41.81 -20.21
N GLU A 3 -46.71 41.15 -21.29
CA GLU A 3 -46.29 41.60 -22.65
C GLU A 3 -45.17 42.68 -22.70
N VAL A 4 -43.92 42.32 -23.05
CA VAL A 4 -43.24 42.28 -24.39
C VAL A 4 -42.38 43.57 -24.58
N ASN A 5 -41.06 43.59 -24.85
CA ASN A 5 -40.22 43.24 -26.03
C ASN A 5 -38.72 43.26 -25.60
N LEU A 6 -37.80 42.37 -26.03
CA LEU A 6 -37.09 42.22 -27.32
C LEU A 6 -36.10 43.36 -27.67
N ASP A 7 -34.81 43.01 -27.77
CA ASP A 7 -33.86 43.31 -28.87
C ASP A 7 -32.48 42.69 -28.54
N GLU A 8 -32.03 41.68 -29.31
CA GLU A 8 -31.06 41.73 -30.43
C GLU A 8 -29.58 41.74 -29.98
N ASN A 9 -28.87 40.62 -30.11
CA ASN A 9 -27.99 40.19 -31.23
C ASN A 9 -26.64 40.92 -31.30
N GLU A 10 -25.56 40.18 -31.00
CA GLU A 10 -24.30 40.31 -31.75
C GLU A 10 -23.50 38.99 -31.68
N GLU A 11 -23.50 38.26 -32.80
CA GLU A 11 -22.62 37.13 -33.11
C GLU A 11 -21.30 37.64 -33.71
N GLY A 12 -20.18 37.00 -33.35
CA GLY A 12 -18.86 37.19 -33.96
C GLY A 12 -17.92 36.04 -33.61
N PRO A 13 -16.90 35.73 -34.44
CA PRO A 13 -17.02 34.61 -35.37
C PRO A 13 -16.31 33.32 -34.95
N ILE A 14 -16.91 32.22 -35.43
CA ILE A 14 -16.44 30.83 -35.41
C ILE A 14 -15.33 30.67 -36.44
N ALA A 15 -14.11 30.38 -35.99
CA ALA A 15 -13.01 29.96 -36.86
C ALA A 15 -13.05 28.44 -37.05
N HIS A 16 -13.45 28.04 -38.26
CA HIS A 16 -13.24 26.70 -38.80
C HIS A 16 -11.73 26.45 -38.98
N HIS A 17 -11.20 25.38 -38.39
CA HIS A 17 -10.02 24.72 -38.93
C HIS A 17 -10.30 23.24 -39.19
N THR A 18 -10.09 22.92 -40.45
CA THR A 18 -10.26 21.66 -41.16
C THR A 18 -9.39 20.53 -40.60
N ARG A 19 -9.96 19.32 -40.68
CA ARG A 19 -9.27 18.04 -40.54
C ARG A 19 -8.11 17.96 -41.53
N ASP A 20 -6.96 17.51 -41.07
CA ASP A 20 -6.05 16.75 -41.93
C ASP A 20 -5.67 15.45 -41.23
N ALA A 21 -6.08 14.35 -41.84
CA ALA A 21 -5.86 13.00 -41.40
C ALA A 21 -4.77 12.42 -42.29
N THR A 22 -3.53 12.40 -41.79
CA THR A 22 -2.47 11.59 -42.37
C THR A 22 -2.35 10.29 -41.61
N ASP A 23 -2.90 9.28 -42.25
CA ASP A 23 -2.70 7.85 -42.05
C ASP A 23 -1.19 7.52 -42.06
N ARG A 24 -0.67 6.94 -40.98
CA ARG A 24 0.57 6.15 -40.99
C ARG A 24 0.34 4.90 -40.16
N MET A 25 0.11 3.82 -40.88
CA MET A 25 0.31 2.45 -40.41
C MET A 25 1.75 2.31 -39.91
N ILE A 26 1.92 1.94 -38.64
CA ILE A 26 3.15 1.33 -38.14
C ILE A 26 2.73 -0.03 -37.60
N GLU A 27 3.25 -1.07 -38.25
CA GLU A 27 3.06 -2.47 -37.91
C GLU A 27 3.52 -2.77 -36.47
N ASN A 28 2.72 -3.55 -35.75
CA ASN A 28 3.12 -4.17 -34.48
C ASN A 28 4.07 -5.35 -34.78
N PRO A 29 5.27 -5.42 -34.16
CA PRO A 29 6.05 -6.64 -34.16
C PRO A 29 5.38 -7.69 -33.26
N THR A 30 5.15 -8.86 -33.85
CA THR A 30 4.69 -10.09 -33.22
C THR A 30 5.61 -10.53 -32.07
N LYS A 31 4.99 -10.94 -30.96
CA LYS A 31 5.60 -11.71 -29.88
C LYS A 31 6.07 -13.04 -30.47
N ASP A 32 7.38 -13.24 -30.63
CA ASP A 32 8.02 -14.57 -30.70
C ASP A 32 9.58 -14.55 -30.67
N ASP A 33 10.25 -13.40 -30.55
CA ASP A 33 11.73 -13.34 -30.60
C ASP A 33 12.45 -13.18 -29.24
N GLU A 34 11.76 -13.25 -28.10
CA GLU A 34 12.37 -13.05 -26.77
C GLU A 34 12.74 -14.34 -26.02
N GLN A 35 12.56 -15.52 -26.63
CA GLN A 35 12.80 -16.82 -25.97
C GLN A 35 14.10 -17.54 -26.38
N GLU A 36 14.84 -17.06 -27.39
CA GLU A 36 16.05 -17.75 -27.86
C GLU A 36 17.36 -17.30 -27.16
N HIS A 37 17.35 -16.17 -26.44
CA HIS A 37 18.56 -15.63 -25.80
C HIS A 37 18.85 -16.16 -24.37
N ILE A 38 17.90 -16.84 -23.73
CA ILE A 38 18.06 -17.32 -22.33
C ILE A 38 18.56 -18.78 -22.26
N ALA A 39 18.43 -19.56 -23.35
CA ALA A 39 18.80 -20.98 -23.38
C ALA A 39 20.30 -21.29 -23.63
N ARG A 40 21.13 -20.26 -23.86
CA ARG A 40 22.59 -20.44 -24.11
C ARG A 40 23.48 -20.22 -22.89
N ARG A 41 22.93 -19.84 -21.72
CA ARG A 41 23.76 -19.48 -20.54
C ARG A 41 23.87 -20.56 -19.46
N THR A 42 23.20 -21.70 -19.62
CA THR A 42 23.12 -22.75 -18.58
C THR A 42 23.82 -24.06 -18.95
N ARG A 43 24.73 -24.06 -19.93
CA ARG A 43 25.41 -25.29 -20.40
C ARG A 43 26.90 -25.43 -20.10
N ASP A 44 27.54 -24.45 -19.47
CA ASP A 44 28.96 -24.55 -19.08
C ASP A 44 29.11 -24.41 -17.56
N ALA A 45 28.96 -25.54 -16.86
CA ALA A 45 29.72 -25.90 -15.65
C ALA A 45 29.08 -27.14 -15.03
N THR A 46 29.45 -28.34 -15.49
CA THR A 46 29.62 -29.58 -14.68
C THR A 46 30.10 -30.71 -15.59
N LYS A 47 31.37 -31.13 -15.48
CA LYS A 47 31.75 -32.54 -15.27
C LYS A 47 33.25 -32.70 -14.93
N PRO A 48 33.62 -33.81 -14.27
CA PRO A 48 34.77 -33.93 -13.36
C PRO A 48 35.99 -34.59 -14.01
N MET A 49 37.15 -34.52 -13.35
CA MET A 49 38.33 -35.28 -13.72
C MET A 49 38.92 -35.99 -12.50
N THR A 50 38.90 -37.31 -12.53
CA THR A 50 39.64 -38.19 -11.62
C THR A 50 40.21 -39.34 -12.44
N GLU A 51 41.54 -39.44 -12.54
CA GLU A 51 42.32 -40.70 -12.66
C GLU A 51 43.82 -40.34 -12.48
N LYS A 52 44.40 -40.50 -11.28
CA LYS A 52 45.20 -41.64 -10.76
C LYS A 52 46.48 -41.98 -11.55
N LEU A 53 47.64 -41.90 -10.87
CA LEU A 53 48.71 -42.90 -11.01
C LEU A 53 49.56 -43.04 -9.73
N THR A 54 49.19 -44.06 -8.96
CA THR A 54 50.00 -45.04 -8.17
C THR A 54 51.32 -44.64 -7.47
N LYS A 55 51.37 -44.92 -6.16
CA LYS A 55 52.23 -45.96 -5.59
C LYS A 55 51.77 -46.36 -4.17
N ASP A 56 51.44 -47.65 -4.03
CA ASP A 56 51.43 -48.41 -2.75
C ASP A 56 52.90 -48.48 -2.23
N ASP A 57 53.26 -48.74 -0.98
CA ASP A 57 52.59 -49.45 0.11
C ASP A 57 53.33 -49.17 1.46
N GLU A 58 52.65 -49.52 2.55
CA GLU A 58 53.15 -49.88 3.90
C GLU A 58 53.69 -48.85 4.94
N GLN A 59 52.95 -48.84 6.07
CA GLN A 59 53.40 -48.95 7.47
C GLN A 59 53.34 -47.72 8.43
N GLU A 60 52.45 -47.86 9.43
CA GLU A 60 52.48 -47.45 10.85
C GLU A 60 52.82 -46.00 11.29
N GLY A 61 51.95 -45.41 12.14
CA GLY A 61 52.24 -44.17 12.90
C GLY A 61 53.16 -44.41 14.12
N PRO A 62 53.24 -43.53 15.15
CA PRO A 62 52.53 -42.26 15.41
C PRO A 62 53.42 -41.12 16.02
N ILE A 63 52.78 -40.07 16.59
CA ILE A 63 53.20 -39.23 17.75
C ILE A 63 53.63 -37.76 17.51
N ALA A 64 52.66 -36.88 17.82
CA ALA A 64 52.69 -35.64 18.63
C ALA A 64 53.76 -34.53 18.45
N ARG A 65 53.26 -33.31 18.16
CA ARG A 65 53.84 -32.04 18.68
C ARG A 65 52.75 -31.05 19.13
N ARG A 66 52.60 -30.96 20.46
CA ARG A 66 52.60 -29.76 21.31
C ARG A 66 52.21 -28.39 20.69
N THR A 67 51.15 -27.78 21.20
CA THR A 67 51.12 -26.34 21.55
C THR A 67 50.31 -26.09 22.81
N ARG A 68 50.92 -25.33 23.72
CA ARG A 68 50.44 -24.94 25.05
C ARG A 68 50.10 -23.45 24.97
N GLY A 69 48.87 -23.06 25.32
CA GLY A 69 48.42 -21.66 25.38
C GLY A 69 47.35 -21.51 26.47
N ALA A 70 47.54 -20.54 27.35
CA ALA A 70 47.00 -20.49 28.71
C ALA A 70 45.51 -20.12 28.82
N LEU A 71 44.77 -20.87 29.66
CA LEU A 71 43.42 -20.54 30.12
C LEU A 71 43.52 -19.56 31.31
N LYS A 72 43.10 -18.31 31.12
CA LYS A 72 42.89 -17.35 32.23
C LYS A 72 41.69 -17.81 33.07
N ARG A 73 41.89 -18.00 34.38
CA ARG A 73 40.82 -18.23 35.35
C ARG A 73 40.01 -16.95 35.54
N LEU A 74 38.77 -16.92 35.06
CA LEU A 74 37.74 -16.01 35.59
C LEU A 74 37.10 -16.70 36.79
N ASN A 75 37.10 -16.05 37.96
CA ASN A 75 36.26 -16.44 39.08
C ASN A 75 34.79 -16.34 38.64
N PRO A 76 33.97 -17.40 38.76
CA PRO A 76 32.56 -17.32 38.40
C PRO A 76 31.80 -16.50 39.45
N PRO A 77 31.07 -15.44 39.08
CA PRO A 77 30.10 -14.83 39.99
C PRO A 77 29.03 -15.88 40.34
N ASN A 78 28.62 -15.92 41.62
CA ASN A 78 27.64 -16.86 42.18
C ASN A 78 26.46 -17.10 41.23
N LEU A 79 26.48 -18.23 40.52
CA LEU A 79 25.49 -18.63 39.51
C LEU A 79 24.06 -18.61 40.08
N ILE A 80 23.94 -18.91 41.38
CA ILE A 80 22.68 -18.94 42.13
C ILE A 80 22.03 -17.55 42.21
N ASN A 81 22.83 -16.48 42.36
CA ASN A 81 22.32 -15.12 42.46
C ASN A 81 21.79 -14.60 41.10
N CYS A 82 22.43 -15.02 40.00
CA CYS A 82 21.94 -14.70 38.65
C CYS A 82 20.63 -15.42 38.34
N ILE A 83 20.52 -16.70 38.73
CA ILE A 83 19.31 -17.50 38.51
C ILE A 83 18.13 -16.93 39.30
N TRP A 84 18.31 -16.59 40.58
CA TRP A 84 17.23 -16.00 41.38
C TRP A 84 16.77 -14.62 40.87
N LYS A 85 17.70 -13.78 40.39
CA LYS A 85 17.34 -12.50 39.77
C LYS A 85 16.57 -12.69 38.46
N ALA A 86 16.94 -13.68 37.65
CA ALA A 86 16.21 -14.02 36.43
C ALA A 86 14.80 -14.54 36.74
N ILE A 87 14.66 -15.40 37.75
CA ILE A 87 13.34 -15.92 38.19
C ILE A 87 12.46 -14.79 38.72
N LEU A 88 13.00 -13.87 39.51
CA LEU A 88 12.27 -12.69 40.01
C LEU A 88 11.77 -11.78 38.88
N LEU A 89 12.59 -11.56 37.85
CA LEU A 89 12.18 -10.76 36.68
C LEU A 89 11.09 -11.46 35.86
N ILE A 90 11.17 -12.78 35.69
CA ILE A 90 10.13 -13.56 35.00
C ILE A 90 8.81 -13.51 35.77
N ALA A 91 8.85 -13.63 37.11
CA ALA A 91 7.65 -13.55 37.95
C ALA A 91 6.95 -12.18 37.85
N ILE A 92 7.69 -11.08 37.75
CA ILE A 92 7.12 -9.73 37.59
C ILE A 92 6.39 -9.58 36.24
N VAL A 93 6.88 -10.22 35.17
CA VAL A 93 6.22 -10.20 33.85
C VAL A 93 4.89 -10.98 33.87
N PHE A 94 4.77 -12.03 34.69
CA PHE A 94 3.54 -12.82 34.80
C PHE A 94 2.47 -12.19 35.73
N ILE A 95 2.85 -11.28 36.62
CA ILE A 95 1.91 -10.69 37.61
C ILE A 95 1.22 -9.42 37.09
N LEU A 96 1.70 -8.81 35.99
CA LEU A 96 0.98 -7.71 35.36
C LEU A 96 -0.20 -8.27 34.55
N PRO A 97 -1.47 -8.06 34.97
CA PRO A 97 -2.59 -8.35 34.11
C PRO A 97 -2.48 -7.42 32.90
N VAL A 98 -2.05 -7.98 31.76
CA VAL A 98 -2.32 -7.35 30.48
C VAL A 98 -3.82 -7.50 30.30
N GLU A 99 -4.59 -6.49 30.69
CA GLU A 99 -5.96 -6.33 30.21
C GLU A 99 -5.88 -6.06 28.71
N ALA A 100 -5.67 -7.14 27.94
CA ALA A 100 -6.06 -7.16 26.56
C ALA A 100 -7.58 -7.03 26.58
N LYS A 101 -8.08 -5.81 26.33
CA LYS A 101 -9.44 -5.64 25.86
C LYS A 101 -9.51 -6.38 24.52
N ILE A 102 -9.87 -7.65 24.60
CA ILE A 102 -10.32 -8.43 23.46
C ILE A 102 -11.49 -7.62 22.92
N GLY A 103 -11.26 -6.95 21.78
CA GLY A 103 -12.37 -6.38 21.01
C GLY A 103 -13.38 -7.48 20.81
N GLU A 104 -14.67 -7.16 20.94
CA GLU A 104 -15.78 -8.10 20.79
C GLU A 104 -15.44 -9.12 19.71
N ASP A 105 -15.37 -10.41 20.09
CA ASP A 105 -14.80 -11.48 19.27
C ASP A 105 -15.73 -11.68 18.06
N CYS A 106 -15.46 -10.93 16.99
CA CYS A 106 -16.24 -10.93 15.75
C CYS A 106 -15.96 -12.24 14.97
N ASN A 107 -16.38 -13.38 15.52
CA ASN A 107 -16.14 -14.73 14.95
C ASN A 107 -17.07 -15.07 13.76
N TRP A 108 -17.82 -14.11 13.23
CA TRP A 108 -18.94 -14.33 12.31
C TRP A 108 -18.55 -14.40 10.82
N ILE A 109 -17.28 -14.68 10.51
CA ILE A 109 -16.84 -15.01 9.13
C ILE A 109 -17.60 -16.25 8.59
N ALA A 110 -18.24 -17.03 9.48
CA ALA A 110 -19.06 -18.18 9.15
C ALA A 110 -20.54 -17.99 9.54
N GLY A 111 -21.43 -18.25 8.59
CA GLY A 111 -22.88 -18.31 8.77
C GLY A 111 -23.52 -18.93 7.53
N VAL A 112 -24.71 -19.52 7.67
CA VAL A 112 -25.44 -20.06 6.51
C VAL A 112 -26.28 -18.91 5.92
N PRO A 113 -25.97 -18.41 4.71
CA PRO A 113 -26.81 -17.42 4.07
C PRO A 113 -28.17 -18.06 3.81
N PHE A 114 -29.24 -17.48 4.37
CA PHE A 114 -30.59 -17.95 4.13
C PHE A 114 -31.41 -16.85 3.46
N LYS A 115 -32.30 -17.26 2.56
CA LYS A 115 -33.31 -16.35 2.03
C LYS A 115 -34.47 -16.36 3.01
N VAL A 116 -34.92 -15.18 3.43
CA VAL A 116 -36.15 -15.05 4.21
C VAL A 116 -37.28 -15.72 3.41
N PRO A 117 -37.95 -16.75 3.97
CA PRO A 117 -39.05 -17.41 3.27
C PRO A 117 -40.14 -16.39 2.93
N ARG A 118 -40.79 -16.57 1.77
CA ARG A 118 -42.01 -15.81 1.47
C ARG A 118 -43.11 -16.22 2.44
N ALA A 119 -44.11 -15.37 2.67
CA ALA A 119 -45.25 -15.71 3.53
C ALA A 119 -45.84 -17.08 3.11
N TRP A 120 -45.93 -18.01 4.07
CA TRP A 120 -46.53 -19.33 3.87
C TRP A 120 -48.04 -19.23 4.03
N ASN A 121 -48.78 -20.07 3.32
CA ASN A 121 -50.22 -20.20 3.51
C ASN A 121 -50.49 -21.06 4.75
N CYS A 122 -51.30 -20.56 5.70
CA CYS A 122 -51.46 -21.18 7.01
C CYS A 122 -52.14 -22.57 6.97
N ASP A 123 -52.83 -22.89 5.87
CA ASP A 123 -53.60 -24.13 5.70
C ASP A 123 -52.70 -25.37 5.50
N GLU A 124 -51.47 -25.20 5.00
CA GLU A 124 -50.53 -26.30 4.71
C GLU A 124 -49.67 -26.71 5.93
N ILE A 125 -49.72 -25.94 7.03
CA ILE A 125 -48.82 -26.10 8.19
C ILE A 125 -49.30 -27.19 9.16
N LEU A 126 -50.58 -27.56 9.10
CA LEU A 126 -51.21 -28.48 10.06
C LEU A 126 -50.67 -29.93 10.01
N GLU A 127 -49.98 -30.33 8.94
CA GLU A 127 -49.44 -31.70 8.78
C GLU A 127 -47.95 -31.85 9.13
N GLN A 128 -47.24 -30.76 9.42
CA GLN A 128 -45.82 -30.82 9.79
C GLN A 128 -45.64 -30.67 11.31
N HIS A 129 -44.72 -31.44 11.89
CA HIS A 129 -44.26 -31.24 13.26
C HIS A 129 -43.04 -30.31 13.26
N PRO A 130 -43.21 -28.97 13.32
CA PRO A 130 -42.08 -28.06 13.27
C PRO A 130 -41.20 -28.25 14.52
N LYS A 131 -39.91 -28.48 14.29
CA LYS A 131 -38.91 -28.46 15.37
C LYS A 131 -38.59 -27.01 15.71
N LEU A 132 -39.06 -26.56 16.87
CA LEU A 132 -38.79 -25.20 17.37
C LEU A 132 -37.27 -25.03 17.58
N SER A 133 -36.67 -24.09 16.86
CA SER A 133 -35.25 -23.74 16.99
C SER A 133 -35.14 -22.23 17.14
N ARG A 134 -34.38 -21.77 18.15
CA ARG A 134 -34.11 -20.35 18.35
C ARG A 134 -32.93 -19.96 17.45
N VAL A 135 -33.12 -18.95 16.60
CA VAL A 135 -32.11 -18.51 15.63
C VAL A 135 -31.93 -17.01 15.72
N ALA A 136 -30.69 -16.56 15.93
CA ALA A 136 -30.36 -15.15 15.82
C ALA A 136 -30.20 -14.78 14.35
N VAL A 137 -30.88 -13.73 13.92
CA VAL A 137 -30.80 -13.20 12.56
C VAL A 137 -29.90 -11.98 12.56
N HIS A 138 -28.90 -11.99 11.69
CA HIS A 138 -27.97 -10.88 11.53
C HIS A 138 -28.05 -10.32 10.12
N THR A 139 -27.88 -9.00 10.01
CA THR A 139 -27.75 -8.29 8.72
C THR A 139 -26.37 -7.70 8.58
N ARG A 140 -25.89 -7.63 7.34
CA ARG A 140 -24.59 -7.03 7.01
C ARG A 140 -24.66 -5.51 7.13
N THR A 141 -23.60 -4.92 7.66
CA THR A 141 -23.40 -3.49 7.79
C THR A 141 -22.10 -3.09 7.11
N HIS A 142 -22.11 -1.95 6.43
CA HIS A 142 -20.89 -1.36 5.92
C HIS A 142 -20.13 -0.73 7.08
N VAL A 143 -18.86 -1.10 7.24
CA VAL A 143 -18.00 -0.49 8.25
C VAL A 143 -17.16 0.59 7.60
N ARG A 144 -17.19 1.79 8.17
CA ARG A 144 -16.35 2.93 7.79
C ARG A 144 -15.17 3.03 8.73
N ILE A 145 -13.98 3.16 8.15
CA ILE A 145 -12.71 3.35 8.88
C ILE A 145 -12.08 4.64 8.38
N PRO A 146 -11.73 5.58 9.26
CA PRO A 146 -11.01 6.78 8.85
C PRO A 146 -9.64 6.40 8.27
N ALA A 147 -9.30 7.03 7.15
CA ALA A 147 -8.03 6.80 6.49
C ALA A 147 -7.43 8.10 5.97
N ILE A 148 -6.12 8.05 5.75
CA ILE A 148 -5.36 9.16 5.21
C ILE A 148 -4.60 8.71 3.98
N ARG A 149 -4.48 9.59 2.99
CA ARG A 149 -3.68 9.39 1.78
C ARG A 149 -2.59 10.44 1.71
N CYS A 150 -1.36 9.99 1.41
CA CYS A 150 -0.23 10.87 1.15
C CYS A 150 0.43 10.54 -0.19
N SER A 151 0.85 11.58 -0.91
CA SER A 151 1.60 11.45 -2.15
C SER A 151 2.52 12.63 -2.40
N ASN A 152 3.65 12.36 -3.07
CA ASN A 152 4.54 13.39 -3.60
C ASN A 152 4.18 13.63 -5.06
N ILE A 153 3.81 14.86 -5.39
CA ILE A 153 3.53 15.33 -6.74
C ILE A 153 4.74 16.14 -7.21
N THR A 154 5.52 15.57 -8.11
CA THR A 154 6.67 16.24 -8.71
C THR A 154 6.34 16.66 -10.13
N ARG A 155 6.35 17.97 -10.39
CA ARG A 155 6.22 18.51 -11.74
C ARG A 155 7.59 18.89 -12.26
N THR A 156 7.96 18.39 -13.43
CA THR A 156 9.23 18.66 -14.11
C THR A 156 8.96 19.38 -15.42
N VAL A 157 9.47 20.60 -15.53
CA VAL A 157 9.35 21.44 -16.72
C VAL A 157 10.72 21.56 -17.37
N CYS A 158 10.80 21.18 -18.64
CA CYS A 158 11.98 21.32 -19.47
C CYS A 158 11.77 22.44 -20.48
N THR A 159 12.60 23.47 -20.41
CA THR A 159 12.61 24.58 -21.37
C THR A 159 13.78 24.46 -22.32
N LYS A 160 13.65 25.04 -23.51
CA LYS A 160 14.73 25.20 -24.48
C LYS A 160 14.88 26.66 -24.84
N ALA A 161 16.12 27.07 -24.99
CA ALA A 161 16.45 28.42 -25.42
C ALA A 161 17.58 28.42 -26.46
N PHE A 162 17.55 29.39 -27.36
CA PHE A 162 18.64 29.70 -28.28
C PHE A 162 18.86 31.21 -28.31
N LEU A 163 19.98 31.68 -27.74
CA LEU A 163 20.34 33.09 -27.62
C LEU A 163 19.27 33.99 -26.98
N ARG A 164 18.33 33.42 -26.22
CA ARG A 164 17.07 34.07 -25.78
C ARG A 164 16.19 34.65 -26.92
N LEU A 165 16.55 34.44 -28.18
CA LEU A 165 15.75 34.82 -29.35
C LEU A 165 14.57 33.85 -29.55
N SER A 166 14.76 32.59 -29.15
CA SER A 166 13.73 31.56 -29.16
C SER A 166 13.66 30.90 -27.80
N LEU A 167 12.46 30.87 -27.21
CA LEU A 167 12.13 30.27 -25.93
C LEU A 167 10.97 29.31 -26.14
N SER A 168 11.07 28.07 -25.65
CA SER A 168 9.99 27.09 -25.75
C SER A 168 9.99 26.13 -24.57
N VAL A 169 8.81 25.70 -24.12
CA VAL A 169 8.67 24.56 -23.20
C VAL A 169 8.66 23.28 -24.04
N VAL A 170 9.66 22.43 -23.83
CA VAL A 170 9.82 21.18 -24.58
C VAL A 170 9.06 20.04 -23.92
N SER A 171 8.99 20.04 -22.59
CA SER A 171 8.30 19.01 -21.83
C SER A 171 7.77 19.60 -20.54
N ASP A 172 6.59 19.15 -20.14
CA ASP A 172 5.98 19.42 -18.84
C ASP A 172 5.32 18.12 -18.38
N GLN A 173 5.92 17.50 -17.37
CA GLN A 173 5.50 16.20 -16.86
C GLN A 173 5.21 16.29 -15.38
N THR A 174 4.09 15.70 -14.96
CA THR A 174 3.76 15.55 -13.54
C THR A 174 3.83 14.07 -13.19
N THR A 175 4.67 13.73 -12.22
CA THR A 175 4.77 12.39 -11.66
C THR A 175 4.25 12.40 -10.22
N THR A 176 3.49 11.37 -9.87
CA THR A 176 3.00 11.19 -8.50
C THR A 176 3.61 9.92 -7.94
N THR A 177 4.26 10.03 -6.79
CA THR A 177 4.93 8.91 -6.13
C THR A 177 4.47 8.75 -4.68
N PRO A 178 4.46 7.52 -4.15
CA PRO A 178 4.14 7.29 -2.75
C PRO A 178 5.21 7.90 -1.84
N THR A 179 4.77 8.38 -0.68
CA THR A 179 5.67 8.79 0.40
C THR A 179 5.96 7.62 1.34
N SER A 180 6.82 7.82 2.34
CA SER A 180 6.98 6.84 3.41
C SER A 180 5.77 6.87 4.37
N SER A 181 5.47 5.72 5.00
CA SER A 181 4.41 5.61 6.01
C SER A 181 4.70 6.48 7.23
N TYR A 182 5.95 6.47 7.71
CA TYR A 182 6.39 7.28 8.84
C TYR A 182 6.12 8.77 8.59
N PHE A 183 6.54 9.27 7.42
CA PHE A 183 6.34 10.66 7.05
C PHE A 183 4.86 11.02 6.90
N CYS A 184 4.04 10.13 6.34
CA CYS A 184 2.60 10.36 6.21
C CYS A 184 1.89 10.44 7.58
N LYS A 185 2.32 9.62 8.56
CA LYS A 185 1.82 9.70 9.95
C LYS A 185 2.21 11.02 10.59
N GLU A 186 3.48 11.41 10.45
CA GLU A 186 3.96 12.69 10.98
C GLU A 186 3.18 13.88 10.40
N LEU A 187 2.90 13.85 9.09
CA LEU A 187 2.06 14.85 8.44
C LEU A 187 0.63 14.88 8.99
N ASN A 188 0.05 13.72 9.28
CA ASN A 188 -1.29 13.65 9.85
C ASN A 188 -1.34 14.30 11.24
N ASP A 189 -0.34 14.04 12.07
CA ASP A 189 -0.28 14.48 13.46
C ASP A 189 0.05 15.98 13.56
N GLN A 190 1.03 16.44 12.76
CA GLN A 190 1.55 17.80 12.88
C GLN A 190 0.92 18.80 11.90
N ARG A 191 0.40 18.31 10.77
CA ARG A 191 -0.06 19.14 9.64
C ARG A 191 0.97 20.17 9.16
N LYS A 192 2.26 19.83 9.31
CA LYS A 192 3.41 20.68 9.03
C LYS A 192 4.48 19.91 8.27
N LEU A 193 5.21 20.63 7.43
CA LEU A 193 6.41 20.16 6.78
C LEU A 193 7.56 21.13 7.08
N ASN A 194 8.65 20.64 7.66
CA ASN A 194 9.81 21.46 8.02
C ASN A 194 9.41 22.72 8.81
N GLY A 195 8.45 22.59 9.73
CA GLY A 195 7.90 23.70 10.53
C GLY A 195 6.83 24.56 9.84
N SER A 196 6.67 24.45 8.52
CA SER A 196 5.66 25.20 7.75
C SER A 196 4.33 24.46 7.70
N ILE A 197 3.22 25.14 7.97
CA ILE A 197 1.87 24.54 7.95
C ILE A 197 1.47 24.25 6.49
N LEU A 198 0.87 23.07 6.26
CA LEU A 198 0.31 22.75 4.95
C LEU A 198 -0.87 23.66 4.63
N LYS A 199 -0.96 24.17 3.40
CA LYS A 199 -2.11 24.97 2.97
C LYS A 199 -3.28 24.04 2.70
N GLN A 200 -4.44 24.37 3.24
CA GLN A 200 -5.66 23.66 2.93
C GLN A 200 -6.09 24.02 1.49
N VAL A 201 -6.28 23.00 0.66
CA VAL A 201 -6.72 23.13 -0.74
C VAL A 201 -8.23 22.87 -0.85
N SER A 202 -8.73 21.92 -0.04
CA SER A 202 -10.17 21.66 0.11
C SER A 202 -10.49 21.18 1.54
N HIS A 203 -11.76 20.95 1.85
CA HIS A 203 -12.21 20.51 3.17
C HIS A 203 -11.39 19.34 3.74
N ASN A 204 -11.02 18.37 2.90
CA ASN A 204 -10.29 17.17 3.31
C ASN A 204 -8.91 17.03 2.66
N LYS A 205 -8.37 18.08 2.02
CA LYS A 205 -7.10 18.03 1.28
C LYS A 205 -6.19 19.20 1.63
N TRP A 206 -4.94 18.88 1.86
CA TRP A 206 -3.87 19.81 2.22
C TRP A 206 -2.68 19.58 1.32
N SER A 207 -1.94 20.64 1.02
CA SER A 207 -0.75 20.54 0.20
C SER A 207 0.29 21.58 0.57
N THR A 208 1.55 21.26 0.29
CA THR A 208 2.57 22.30 0.17
C THR A 208 2.27 23.12 -1.08
N ASN A 209 2.46 24.42 -1.01
CA ASN A 209 2.23 25.31 -2.15
C ASN A 209 3.56 25.89 -2.62
N HIS A 210 4.48 25.01 -3.01
CA HIS A 210 5.67 25.42 -3.73
C HIS A 210 5.25 25.72 -5.17
N GLU A 211 5.41 26.99 -5.57
CA GLU A 211 5.17 27.41 -6.94
C GLU A 211 6.15 26.72 -7.88
N VAL A 212 5.66 26.34 -9.06
CA VAL A 212 6.49 25.71 -10.07
C VAL A 212 7.44 26.76 -10.63
N GLN A 213 8.72 26.64 -10.29
CA GLN A 213 9.75 27.55 -10.76
C GLN A 213 10.54 26.89 -11.88
N TYR A 214 10.47 27.51 -13.07
CA TYR A 214 11.32 27.14 -14.20
C TYR A 214 11.90 28.38 -14.87
N SER A 215 13.03 28.19 -15.56
CA SER A 215 13.83 29.24 -16.16
C SER A 215 14.34 28.81 -17.51
N TYR A 216 14.61 29.79 -18.36
CA TYR A 216 15.20 29.57 -19.68
C TYR A 216 16.71 29.77 -19.61
N GLY A 217 17.46 28.83 -20.20
CA GLY A 217 18.91 28.97 -20.40
C GLY A 217 19.26 29.99 -21.48
N TRP A 218 20.55 30.13 -21.77
CA TRP A 218 21.03 30.90 -22.93
C TRP A 218 21.07 30.02 -24.19
N PHE A 219 21.47 28.75 -24.04
CA PHE A 219 21.44 27.72 -25.07
C PHE A 219 20.95 26.39 -24.48
N GLY A 220 20.38 25.55 -25.33
CA GLY A 220 20.08 24.14 -25.01
C GLY A 220 18.80 23.96 -24.19
N VAL A 221 18.65 22.76 -23.61
CA VAL A 221 17.50 22.35 -22.80
C VAL A 221 17.85 22.41 -21.32
N ARG A 222 16.94 22.94 -20.48
CA ARG A 222 17.07 22.97 -19.02
C ARG A 222 15.78 22.43 -18.39
N CYS A 223 15.92 21.43 -17.54
CA CYS A 223 14.81 20.87 -16.78
C CYS A 223 14.87 21.31 -15.32
N GLN A 224 13.73 21.67 -14.76
CA GLN A 224 13.58 22.01 -13.34
C GLN A 224 12.36 21.29 -12.78
N SER A 225 12.49 20.78 -11.57
CA SER A 225 11.45 20.02 -10.89
C SER A 225 11.02 20.72 -9.61
N THR A 226 9.72 20.73 -9.36
CA THR A 226 9.13 21.20 -8.10
C THR A 226 8.28 20.09 -7.54
N THR A 227 8.51 19.74 -6.27
CA THR A 227 7.74 18.70 -5.58
C THR A 227 6.84 19.33 -4.54
N ASN A 228 5.57 18.96 -4.60
CA ASN A 228 4.58 19.25 -3.60
C ASN A 228 4.07 17.98 -2.95
N ILE A 229 3.83 18.02 -1.64
CA ILE A 229 3.17 16.95 -0.92
C ILE A 229 1.68 17.21 -0.96
N GLU A 230 0.91 16.17 -1.22
CA GLU A 230 -0.54 16.15 -1.09
C GLU A 230 -0.92 15.18 0.02
N PHE A 231 -1.75 15.68 0.94
CA PHE A 231 -2.29 14.96 2.07
C PHE A 231 -3.82 15.06 2.03
N THR A 232 -4.52 13.92 2.14
CA THR A 232 -5.99 13.87 2.07
C THR A 232 -6.56 12.98 3.18
N ASN A 233 -7.62 13.44 3.85
CA ASN A 233 -8.43 12.63 4.76
C ASN A 233 -9.60 12.00 3.97
N GLY A 234 -9.91 10.74 4.25
CA GLY A 234 -11.05 10.04 3.66
C GLY A 234 -11.45 8.82 4.47
N GLU A 235 -12.14 7.89 3.82
CA GLU A 235 -12.69 6.71 4.48
C GLU A 235 -12.41 5.43 3.69
N LEU A 236 -12.26 4.32 4.42
CA LEU A 236 -12.27 2.97 3.88
C LEU A 236 -13.59 2.30 4.24
N PHE A 237 -14.14 1.59 3.27
CA PHE A 237 -15.34 0.79 3.41
C PHE A 237 -14.95 -0.68 3.39
N LEU A 238 -15.25 -1.36 4.50
CA LEU A 238 -15.20 -2.81 4.56
C LEU A 238 -16.53 -3.40 4.15
N TYR A 239 -16.49 -4.21 3.10
CA TYR A 239 -17.66 -4.93 2.65
C TYR A 239 -17.67 -6.35 3.21
N ASP A 240 -16.73 -7.22 2.86
CA ASP A 240 -16.71 -8.68 3.12
C ASP A 240 -15.64 -9.14 4.12
N GLY A 241 -14.99 -8.20 4.80
CA GLY A 241 -13.89 -8.47 5.72
C GLY A 241 -12.57 -8.81 5.03
N LYS A 242 -12.54 -8.89 3.69
CA LYS A 242 -11.33 -9.17 2.91
C LYS A 242 -10.99 -8.04 1.94
N GLY A 243 -11.98 -7.49 1.25
CA GLY A 243 -11.87 -6.39 0.30
C GLY A 243 -12.07 -5.02 0.95
N LEU A 244 -11.19 -4.10 0.58
CA LEU A 244 -11.25 -2.68 0.93
C LEU A 244 -11.70 -1.88 -0.29
N VAL A 245 -12.71 -1.05 -0.11
CA VAL A 245 -13.08 0.00 -1.07
C VAL A 245 -12.74 1.35 -0.43
N SER A 246 -12.09 2.24 -1.18
CA SER A 246 -11.69 3.55 -0.69
C SER A 246 -12.13 4.64 -1.65
N ASP A 247 -12.48 5.81 -1.11
CA ASP A 247 -12.58 7.06 -1.86
C ASP A 247 -11.21 7.72 -2.09
N LEU A 248 -10.16 7.21 -1.43
CA LEU A 248 -8.82 7.76 -1.49
C LEU A 248 -8.01 7.18 -2.65
N ASP A 249 -7.89 5.86 -2.82
CA ASP A 249 -7.12 5.23 -3.90
C ASP A 249 -7.62 3.80 -4.21
N ARG A 250 -7.06 3.15 -5.23
CA ARG A 250 -7.36 1.75 -5.54
C ARG A 250 -6.73 0.81 -4.49
N THR A 251 -7.56 0.35 -3.55
CA THR A 251 -7.15 -0.50 -2.41
C THR A 251 -7.46 -1.99 -2.59
N GLU A 252 -7.84 -2.44 -3.79
CA GLU A 252 -8.32 -3.82 -4.06
C GLU A 252 -7.32 -4.93 -3.69
N HIS A 253 -6.02 -4.63 -3.77
CA HIS A 253 -4.94 -5.59 -3.44
C HIS A 253 -4.38 -5.43 -2.02
N CYS A 254 -5.00 -4.56 -1.22
CA CYS A 254 -4.50 -4.24 0.10
C CYS A 254 -5.25 -5.01 1.19
N ALA A 255 -4.50 -5.50 2.17
CA ALA A 255 -5.03 -6.29 3.26
C ALA A 255 -5.47 -5.38 4.42
N THR A 256 -6.72 -5.47 4.84
CA THR A 256 -7.34 -4.69 5.94
C THR A 256 -6.50 -4.66 7.21
N GLN A 257 -5.92 -5.80 7.59
CA GLN A 257 -5.11 -5.96 8.80
C GLN A 257 -3.73 -5.28 8.73
N SER A 258 -3.30 -4.81 7.56
CA SER A 258 -1.97 -4.20 7.38
C SER A 258 -1.90 -2.78 7.95
N GLY A 259 -3.02 -2.04 7.96
CA GLY A 259 -3.03 -0.61 8.33
C GLY A 259 -2.31 0.30 7.33
N VAL A 260 -1.84 -0.25 6.21
CA VAL A 260 -1.10 0.45 5.16
C VAL A 260 -1.36 -0.21 3.81
N CYS A 261 -1.51 0.63 2.79
CA CYS A 261 -1.62 0.25 1.39
C CYS A 261 -0.70 1.17 0.59
N ILE A 262 0.27 0.60 -0.11
CA ILE A 262 1.16 1.36 -0.99
C ILE A 262 0.72 1.09 -2.42
N THR A 263 0.32 2.14 -3.12
CA THR A 263 0.02 2.10 -4.55
C THR A 263 1.18 2.70 -5.35
N ASN A 264 1.09 2.67 -6.68
CA ASN A 264 2.09 3.27 -7.55
C ASN A 264 2.23 4.79 -7.34
N ASN A 265 1.19 5.45 -6.84
CA ASN A 265 1.09 6.89 -6.81
C ASN A 265 0.89 7.45 -5.40
N SER A 266 0.54 6.62 -4.41
CA SER A 266 0.27 7.11 -3.07
C SER A 266 0.43 6.03 -2.00
N ILE A 267 0.40 6.48 -0.75
CA ILE A 267 0.26 5.60 0.40
C ILE A 267 -1.03 5.94 1.13
N VAL A 268 -1.84 4.92 1.44
CA VAL A 268 -3.05 5.03 2.24
C VAL A 268 -2.81 4.36 3.58
N LEU A 269 -3.12 5.03 4.68
CA LEU A 269 -2.94 4.53 6.05
C LEU A 269 -4.26 4.58 6.82
N TRP A 270 -4.45 3.61 7.70
CA TRP A 270 -5.60 3.51 8.61
C TRP A 270 -5.21 2.77 9.89
N ASP A 271 -6.08 2.82 10.91
CA ASP A 271 -5.86 2.03 12.12
C ASP A 271 -6.26 0.56 11.89
N ALA A 272 -5.26 -0.32 11.84
CA ALA A 272 -5.46 -1.76 11.68
C ALA A 272 -6.26 -2.39 12.84
N LYS A 273 -6.13 -1.86 14.06
CA LYS A 273 -6.87 -2.36 15.23
C LYS A 273 -8.34 -2.00 15.11
N GLU A 274 -8.64 -0.75 14.73
CA GLU A 274 -10.02 -0.32 14.46
C GLU A 274 -10.64 -1.12 13.32
N ALA A 275 -9.86 -1.39 12.27
CA ALA A 275 -10.32 -2.17 11.14
C ALA A 275 -10.63 -3.63 11.49
N SER A 276 -9.87 -4.20 12.44
CA SER A 276 -10.02 -5.59 12.86
C SER A 276 -11.05 -5.79 13.98
N SER A 277 -11.35 -4.74 14.76
CA SER A 277 -12.28 -4.81 15.90
C SER A 277 -13.74 -4.56 15.55
N LYS A 278 -14.03 -3.97 14.38
CA LYS A 278 -15.41 -3.65 14.00
C LYS A 278 -16.14 -4.85 13.41
N CYS A 279 -17.33 -5.13 13.94
CA CYS A 279 -18.19 -6.17 13.40
C CYS A 279 -18.95 -5.72 12.14
N LEU A 280 -18.91 -6.49 11.04
CA LEU A 280 -19.67 -6.27 9.80
C LEU A 280 -21.09 -6.85 9.85
N TYR A 281 -21.46 -7.58 10.90
CA TYR A 281 -22.83 -8.04 11.09
C TYR A 281 -23.42 -7.41 12.36
N ARG A 282 -24.69 -7.01 12.24
CA ARG A 282 -25.51 -6.51 13.34
C ARG A 282 -26.73 -7.40 13.50
N GLU A 283 -27.01 -7.82 14.72
CA GLU A 283 -28.22 -8.56 15.04
C GLU A 283 -29.47 -7.72 14.76
N ILE A 284 -30.50 -8.35 14.19
CA ILE A 284 -31.81 -7.72 13.92
C ILE A 284 -32.96 -8.45 14.61
N GLY A 285 -32.74 -9.63 15.19
CA GLY A 285 -33.76 -10.38 15.95
C GLY A 285 -33.30 -11.78 16.38
N THR A 286 -34.07 -12.42 17.27
CA THR A 286 -33.86 -13.79 17.79
C THR A 286 -35.14 -14.60 17.86
#